data_AF-A0A7W8KLY1-F1
#
_entry.id   AF-A0A7W8KLY1-F1
#
_cell.length_a   1.000
_cell.length_b   1.000
_cell.length_c   1.000
_cell.angle_alpha   90.00
_cell.angle_beta   90.00
_cell.angle_gamma   90.00
#
_symmetry.space_group_name_H-M   'P 1'
#
loop_
_entity.id
_entity.type
_entity.pdbx_description
1 polymer ?
#
loop_
_entity_poly.entity_id
_entity_poly.type
_entity_poly.pdbx_seq_one_letter_code
_entity_poly.pdbx_strand_id
1 'polypeptide(L)'
;MISIIASRISRAGAWTAMLAGLAFAPAAHADIVPVSAAQCAAMKARHVITPANPVPCARLSTVSFDYTDFDGATRSGSVVVLDAVAPQVESLFGELLLRSTPLASAMPLENFDGDDEKSMAANNTSAFNGRPMTGGGAWSKHAYGAAIDINPLQNPYVGKAGSPQQQVLPPQAGADSLQRAPLRPGQAEDLVGVFYDHGFLVWGGNWKEPIDYQHFEIGSREFIRKLASMPRAQARAEFERYVARYRSCVRQGAPAHAGDADDDAPEDIALRDNCAARLRK
;
A
#
# COMPACT_ATOMS: atom_id res chain seq x y z
N MET A 1 -91.76 18.90 -9.25
CA MET A 1 -91.41 17.46 -9.20
C MET A 1 -90.49 17.17 -10.36
N ILE A 2 -89.36 16.51 -10.09
CA ILE A 2 -88.56 15.62 -10.94
C ILE A 2 -87.10 15.75 -10.47
N SER A 3 -86.63 14.63 -9.93
CA SER A 3 -85.33 14.37 -9.33
C SER A 3 -84.39 13.83 -10.40
N ILE A 4 -83.15 14.33 -10.51
CA ILE A 4 -82.09 13.67 -11.30
C ILE A 4 -80.73 13.78 -10.57
N ILE A 5 -80.46 12.72 -9.80
CA ILE A 5 -79.24 11.90 -9.72
C ILE A 5 -77.88 12.61 -9.86
N ALA A 6 -77.15 12.72 -8.75
CA ALA A 6 -75.74 13.04 -8.70
C ALA A 6 -74.88 11.78 -8.92
N SER A 7 -74.04 11.80 -9.96
CA SER A 7 -73.02 10.79 -10.27
C SER A 7 -71.69 11.17 -9.59
N ARG A 8 -71.19 10.29 -8.71
CA ARG A 8 -69.87 10.41 -8.08
C ARG A 8 -68.81 9.84 -9.03
N ILE A 9 -67.91 10.69 -9.51
CA ILE A 9 -66.71 10.27 -10.24
C ILE A 9 -65.59 10.06 -9.22
N SER A 10 -65.23 8.80 -9.00
CA SER A 10 -64.06 8.40 -8.20
C SER A 10 -62.79 8.60 -9.02
N ARG A 11 -61.92 9.53 -8.61
CA ARG A 11 -60.57 9.69 -9.17
C ARG A 11 -59.66 8.61 -8.58
N ALA A 12 -59.26 7.63 -9.40
CA ALA A 12 -58.19 6.69 -9.06
C ALA A 12 -56.85 7.44 -9.07
N GLY A 13 -56.18 7.51 -7.91
CA GLY A 13 -54.81 8.01 -7.80
C GLY A 13 -53.83 6.95 -8.32
N ALA A 14 -53.06 7.29 -9.36
CA ALA A 14 -51.96 6.48 -9.83
C ALA A 14 -50.76 6.66 -8.88
N TRP A 15 -50.42 5.62 -8.13
CA TRP A 15 -49.19 5.56 -7.35
C TRP A 15 -48.07 5.04 -8.24
N THR A 16 -47.21 5.93 -8.75
CA THR A 16 -45.94 5.54 -9.36
C THR A 16 -45.00 5.05 -8.27
N ALA A 17 -44.82 3.74 -8.18
CA ALA A 17 -43.77 3.13 -7.37
C ALA A 17 -42.41 3.41 -8.03
N MET A 18 -41.60 4.28 -7.42
CA MET A 18 -40.18 4.38 -7.73
C MET A 18 -39.49 3.13 -7.20
N LEU A 19 -39.13 2.21 -8.10
CA LEU A 19 -38.18 1.14 -7.82
C LEU A 19 -36.79 1.78 -7.68
N ALA A 20 -36.35 2.02 -6.44
CA ALA A 20 -34.96 2.30 -6.15
C ALA A 20 -34.15 1.03 -6.48
N GLY A 21 -33.50 1.02 -7.64
CA GLY A 21 -32.51 0.00 -7.97
C GLY A 21 -31.34 0.12 -7.01
N LEU A 22 -31.17 -0.86 -6.13
CA LEU A 22 -29.92 -1.05 -5.39
C LEU A 22 -28.82 -1.34 -6.42
N ALA A 23 -28.04 -0.32 -6.76
CA ALA A 23 -26.79 -0.51 -7.47
C ALA A 23 -25.85 -1.27 -6.53
N PHE A 24 -25.67 -2.58 -6.78
CA PHE A 24 -24.56 -3.31 -6.18
C PHE A 24 -23.29 -2.75 -6.79
N ALA A 25 -22.53 -1.99 -6.01
CA ALA A 25 -21.13 -1.72 -6.35
C ALA A 25 -20.44 -3.09 -6.51
N PRO A 26 -19.65 -3.31 -7.59
CA PRO A 26 -18.83 -4.50 -7.66
C PRO A 26 -17.96 -4.53 -6.40
N ALA A 27 -17.93 -5.68 -5.70
CA ALA A 27 -17.02 -5.85 -4.59
C ALA A 27 -15.60 -5.56 -5.10
N ALA A 28 -14.88 -4.69 -4.40
CA ALA A 28 -13.48 -4.39 -4.71
C ALA A 28 -12.72 -5.72 -4.83
N HIS A 29 -12.07 -5.94 -5.97
CA HIS A 29 -11.28 -7.14 -6.18
C HIS A 29 -10.04 -7.07 -5.29
N ALA A 30 -9.91 -8.02 -4.38
CA ALA A 30 -8.71 -8.25 -3.60
C ALA A 30 -8.48 -9.76 -3.58
N ASP A 31 -7.36 -10.20 -4.17
CA ASP A 31 -7.05 -11.63 -4.33
C ASP A 31 -5.58 -11.89 -4.03
N ILE A 32 -5.32 -12.94 -3.24
CA ILE A 32 -3.96 -13.41 -2.93
C ILE A 32 -3.74 -14.76 -3.59
N VAL A 33 -2.82 -14.80 -4.54
CA VAL A 33 -2.48 -16.01 -5.29
C VAL A 33 -0.99 -16.33 -5.15
N PRO A 34 -0.62 -17.57 -4.78
CA PRO A 34 0.79 -17.97 -4.81
C PRO A 34 1.40 -17.76 -6.21
N VAL A 35 2.65 -17.30 -6.27
CA VAL A 35 3.35 -17.16 -7.56
C VAL A 35 3.43 -18.53 -8.23
N SER A 36 2.75 -18.67 -9.38
CA SER A 36 2.71 -19.92 -10.12
C SER A 36 4.04 -20.23 -10.80
N ALA A 37 4.22 -21.47 -11.28
CA ALA A 37 5.40 -21.83 -12.06
C ALA A 37 5.54 -20.98 -13.35
N ALA A 38 4.42 -20.68 -14.01
CA ALA A 38 4.39 -19.86 -15.21
C ALA A 38 4.75 -18.40 -14.90
N GLN A 39 4.20 -17.82 -13.83
CA GLN A 39 4.56 -16.48 -13.38
C GLN A 39 6.03 -16.41 -12.97
N CYS A 40 6.52 -17.38 -12.21
CA CYS A 40 7.94 -17.45 -11.83
C CYS A 40 8.86 -17.54 -13.07
N ALA A 41 8.46 -18.26 -14.11
CA ALA A 41 9.20 -18.31 -15.38
C ALA A 41 9.21 -16.94 -16.07
N ALA A 42 8.09 -16.21 -16.07
CA ALA A 42 8.01 -14.85 -16.59
C ALA A 42 8.88 -13.87 -15.79
N MET A 43 8.83 -13.91 -14.45
CA MET A 43 9.68 -13.09 -13.57
C MET A 43 11.17 -13.33 -13.85
N LYS A 44 11.58 -14.58 -14.10
CA LYS A 44 12.97 -14.91 -14.46
C LYS A 44 13.34 -14.39 -15.85
N ALA A 45 12.46 -14.59 -16.83
CA ALA A 45 12.68 -14.13 -18.21
C ALA A 45 12.76 -12.60 -18.31
N ARG A 46 12.15 -11.89 -17.34
CA ARG A 46 12.13 -10.42 -17.21
C ARG A 46 13.03 -9.91 -16.09
N HIS A 47 14.02 -10.69 -15.65
CA HIS A 47 15.04 -10.26 -14.67
C HIS A 47 14.51 -9.78 -13.30
N VAL A 48 13.22 -9.96 -12.99
CA VAL A 48 12.60 -9.60 -11.70
C VAL A 48 13.13 -10.49 -10.57
N ILE A 49 13.44 -11.76 -10.89
CA ILE A 49 14.01 -12.73 -9.95
C ILE A 49 15.07 -13.60 -10.62
N THR A 50 16.11 -13.93 -9.86
CA THR A 50 17.23 -14.80 -10.24
C THR A 50 17.38 -15.93 -9.22
N PRO A 51 18.10 -17.02 -9.55
CA PRO A 51 18.40 -18.08 -8.59
C PRO A 51 19.20 -17.63 -7.37
N ALA A 52 19.90 -16.49 -7.42
CA ALA A 52 20.69 -15.96 -6.32
C ALA A 52 19.86 -15.17 -5.30
N ASN A 53 18.59 -14.87 -5.61
CA ASN A 53 17.73 -14.09 -4.72
C ASN A 53 17.47 -14.82 -3.39
N PRO A 54 17.27 -14.06 -2.30
CA PRO A 54 17.21 -14.64 -0.96
C PRO A 54 15.88 -15.36 -0.68
N VAL A 55 14.86 -15.15 -1.53
CA VAL A 55 13.53 -15.75 -1.40
C VAL A 55 13.16 -16.41 -2.73
N PRO A 56 12.84 -17.72 -2.76
CA PRO A 56 12.40 -18.38 -3.99
C PRO A 56 10.94 -18.02 -4.32
N CYS A 57 10.53 -18.17 -5.59
CA CYS A 57 9.15 -17.92 -6.04
C CYS A 57 8.08 -18.63 -5.18
N ALA A 58 8.36 -19.84 -4.69
CA ALA A 58 7.41 -20.60 -3.86
C ALA A 58 7.09 -19.93 -2.50
N ARG A 59 7.86 -18.91 -2.12
CA ARG A 59 7.66 -18.08 -0.91
C ARG A 59 7.11 -16.70 -1.24
N LEU A 60 6.72 -16.46 -2.50
CA LEU A 60 6.11 -15.21 -2.94
C LEU A 60 4.63 -15.41 -3.26
N SER A 61 3.85 -14.35 -3.11
CA SER A 61 2.45 -14.31 -3.53
C SER A 61 2.16 -12.99 -4.23
N THR A 62 1.35 -13.07 -5.28
CA THR A 62 0.76 -11.91 -5.94
C THR A 62 -0.46 -11.48 -5.13
N VAL A 63 -0.52 -10.19 -4.82
CA VAL A 63 -1.67 -9.52 -4.23
C VAL A 63 -2.25 -8.60 -5.28
N SER A 64 -3.42 -8.93 -5.79
CA SER A 64 -4.19 -8.08 -6.72
C SER A 64 -5.18 -7.24 -5.93
N PHE A 65 -5.35 -5.97 -6.32
CA PHE A 65 -6.22 -5.02 -5.63
C PHE A 65 -6.73 -3.95 -6.59
N ASP A 66 -7.88 -3.36 -6.26
CA ASP A 66 -8.36 -2.13 -6.86
C ASP A 66 -7.78 -0.89 -6.14
N TYR A 67 -7.58 0.21 -6.87
CA TYR A 67 -7.10 1.49 -6.34
C TYR A 67 -7.75 2.67 -7.06
N THR A 68 -7.76 3.83 -6.43
CA THR A 68 -8.18 5.09 -7.05
C THR A 68 -6.97 5.74 -7.73
N ASP A 69 -7.08 6.13 -9.00
CA ASP A 69 -6.02 6.88 -9.69
C ASP A 69 -6.09 8.39 -9.40
N PHE A 70 -5.12 9.16 -9.90
CA PHE A 70 -5.07 10.61 -9.70
C PHE A 70 -6.23 11.37 -10.36
N ASP A 71 -6.94 10.76 -11.32
CA ASP A 71 -8.15 11.32 -11.93
C ASP A 71 -9.42 10.91 -11.16
N GLY A 72 -9.28 10.13 -10.08
CA GLY A 72 -10.38 9.64 -9.26
C GLY A 72 -11.06 8.38 -9.79
N ALA A 73 -10.52 7.74 -10.84
CA ALA A 73 -11.09 6.52 -11.39
C ALA A 73 -10.56 5.28 -10.68
N THR A 74 -11.43 4.29 -10.47
CA THR A 74 -11.01 2.98 -9.98
C THR A 74 -10.26 2.21 -11.07
N ARG A 75 -9.08 1.72 -10.72
CA ARG A 75 -8.19 0.87 -11.52
C ARG A 75 -7.89 -0.40 -10.75
N SER A 76 -7.33 -1.38 -11.44
CA SER A 76 -6.82 -2.61 -10.81
C SER A 76 -5.31 -2.70 -11.02
N GLY A 77 -4.63 -3.25 -10.03
CA GLY A 77 -3.20 -3.45 -10.02
C GLY A 77 -2.80 -4.68 -9.21
N SER A 78 -1.49 -4.91 -9.11
CA SER A 78 -0.97 -5.99 -8.28
C SER A 78 0.46 -5.74 -7.84
N VAL A 79 0.82 -6.29 -6.69
CA VAL A 79 2.21 -6.39 -6.23
C VAL A 79 2.57 -7.83 -5.88
N VAL A 80 3.84 -8.18 -5.98
CA VAL A 80 4.37 -9.47 -5.49
C VAL A 80 5.08 -9.22 -4.16
N VAL A 81 4.79 -10.03 -3.14
CA VAL A 81 5.34 -9.88 -1.77
C VAL A 81 5.66 -11.24 -1.15
N LEU A 82 6.33 -11.25 0.01
CA LEU A 82 6.52 -12.46 0.81
C LEU A 82 5.16 -13.05 1.20
N ASP A 83 5.00 -14.35 1.04
CA ASP A 83 3.74 -15.06 1.31
C ASP A 83 3.15 -14.81 2.71
N ALA A 84 4.01 -14.62 3.70
CA ALA A 84 3.64 -14.33 5.09
C ALA A 84 3.01 -12.95 5.25
N VAL A 85 3.45 -11.96 4.47
CA VAL A 85 2.96 -10.57 4.59
C VAL A 85 1.75 -10.29 3.70
N ALA A 86 1.52 -11.11 2.67
CA ALA A 86 0.52 -10.88 1.63
C ALA A 86 -0.87 -10.44 2.14
N PRO A 87 -1.52 -11.11 3.11
CA PRO A 87 -2.82 -10.61 3.55
C PRO A 87 -2.83 -9.28 4.33
N GLN A 88 -1.71 -8.83 4.91
CA GLN A 88 -1.66 -7.45 5.43
C GLN A 88 -1.48 -6.44 4.29
N VAL A 89 -0.79 -6.82 3.22
CA VAL A 89 -0.65 -5.99 2.01
C VAL A 89 -1.98 -5.86 1.28
N GLU A 90 -2.76 -6.93 1.20
CA GLU A 90 -4.14 -6.90 0.68
C GLU A 90 -5.01 -5.93 1.49
N SER A 91 -4.98 -6.05 2.82
CA SER A 91 -5.73 -5.15 3.70
C SER A 91 -5.26 -3.70 3.58
N LEU A 92 -3.95 -3.47 3.45
CA LEU A 92 -3.34 -2.16 3.25
C LEU A 92 -3.90 -1.49 1.99
N PHE A 93 -3.83 -2.14 0.84
CA PHE A 93 -4.35 -1.55 -0.40
C PHE A 93 -5.87 -1.41 -0.38
N GLY A 94 -6.58 -2.31 0.29
CA GLY A 94 -8.02 -2.16 0.55
C GLY A 94 -8.34 -0.89 1.36
N GLU A 95 -7.54 -0.59 2.39
CA GLU A 95 -7.70 0.65 3.17
C GLU A 95 -7.35 1.90 2.33
N LEU A 96 -6.28 1.86 1.53
CA LEU A 96 -5.93 2.96 0.63
C LEU A 96 -7.05 3.25 -0.39
N LEU A 97 -7.70 2.21 -0.92
CA LEU A 97 -8.87 2.36 -1.79
C LEU A 97 -10.04 3.03 -1.06
N LEU A 98 -10.37 2.59 0.16
CA LEU A 98 -11.45 3.19 0.97
C LEU A 98 -11.18 4.66 1.30
N ARG A 99 -9.91 5.02 1.50
CA ARG A 99 -9.45 6.40 1.73
C ARG A 99 -9.37 7.24 0.45
N SER A 100 -9.63 6.64 -0.73
CA SER A 100 -9.41 7.27 -2.03
C SER A 100 -8.00 7.84 -2.20
N THR A 101 -6.99 7.20 -1.59
CA THR A 101 -5.59 7.57 -1.76
C THR A 101 -5.20 7.33 -3.22
N PRO A 102 -4.76 8.37 -3.96
CA PRO A 102 -4.46 8.21 -5.37
C PRO A 102 -3.15 7.44 -5.56
N LEU A 103 -3.17 6.39 -6.39
CA LEU A 103 -1.98 5.72 -6.92
C LEU A 103 -1.87 5.97 -8.42
N ALA A 104 -0.66 6.24 -8.91
CA ALA A 104 -0.48 6.46 -10.34
C ALA A 104 -0.52 5.15 -11.16
N SER A 105 0.12 4.10 -10.65
CA SER A 105 -0.01 2.74 -11.18
C SER A 105 0.50 1.71 -10.18
N ALA A 106 0.12 0.45 -10.38
CA ALA A 106 0.65 -0.72 -9.66
C ALA A 106 0.72 -1.94 -10.61
N MET A 107 1.64 -1.85 -11.57
CA MET A 107 1.92 -2.85 -12.59
C MET A 107 3.02 -3.82 -12.15
N PRO A 108 2.96 -5.10 -12.56
CA PRO A 108 4.04 -6.06 -12.34
C PRO A 108 5.39 -5.57 -12.88
N LEU A 109 6.48 -5.85 -12.15
CA LEU A 109 7.85 -5.44 -12.55
C LEU A 109 8.30 -6.08 -13.87
N GLU A 110 7.67 -7.17 -14.28
CA GLU A 110 7.87 -7.83 -15.57
C GLU A 110 7.61 -6.88 -16.75
N ASN A 111 6.70 -5.92 -16.60
CA ASN A 111 6.42 -4.89 -17.60
C ASN A 111 7.59 -3.92 -17.80
N PHE A 112 8.52 -3.89 -16.85
CA PHE A 112 9.71 -3.03 -16.86
C PHE A 112 11.00 -3.84 -17.02
N ASP A 113 10.91 -5.14 -17.33
CA ASP A 113 12.07 -6.04 -17.42
C ASP A 113 12.91 -6.08 -16.12
N GLY A 114 12.25 -5.94 -14.96
CA GLY A 114 12.90 -5.92 -13.64
C GLY A 114 13.68 -4.64 -13.33
N ASP A 115 13.65 -3.67 -14.25
CA ASP A 115 14.35 -2.40 -14.16
C ASP A 115 13.62 -1.44 -13.22
N ASP A 116 14.23 -1.23 -12.05
CA ASP A 116 13.72 -0.37 -10.99
C ASP A 116 13.58 1.08 -11.43
N GLU A 117 14.56 1.60 -12.19
CA GLU A 117 14.55 2.98 -12.64
C GLU A 117 13.44 3.23 -13.66
N LYS A 118 13.17 2.27 -14.55
CA LYS A 118 12.02 2.35 -15.47
C LYS A 118 10.69 2.29 -14.74
N SER A 119 10.56 1.42 -13.74
CA SER A 119 9.37 1.33 -12.90
C SER A 119 9.13 2.65 -12.15
N MET A 120 10.16 3.21 -11.51
CA MET A 120 10.09 4.50 -10.83
C MET A 120 9.74 5.64 -11.79
N ALA A 121 10.40 5.73 -12.94
CA ALA A 121 10.14 6.75 -13.95
C ALA A 121 8.70 6.69 -14.50
N ALA A 122 8.09 5.50 -14.51
CA ALA A 122 6.69 5.29 -14.85
C ALA A 122 5.71 5.56 -13.69
N ASN A 123 6.20 6.06 -12.56
CA ASN A 123 5.44 6.32 -11.34
C ASN A 123 4.73 5.06 -10.79
N ASN A 124 5.39 3.90 -10.89
CA ASN A 124 4.79 2.63 -10.52
C ASN A 124 4.99 2.32 -9.03
N THR A 125 3.88 2.12 -8.31
CA THR A 125 3.90 1.54 -6.97
C THR A 125 4.29 0.07 -7.07
N SER A 126 5.28 -0.34 -6.30
CA SER A 126 5.95 -1.62 -6.52
C SER A 126 6.40 -2.27 -5.20
N ALA A 127 6.66 -3.58 -5.21
CA ALA A 127 7.10 -4.31 -4.02
C ALA A 127 8.26 -5.25 -4.32
N PHE A 128 8.05 -6.53 -4.61
CA PHE A 128 9.16 -7.43 -4.89
C PHE A 128 9.95 -7.02 -6.15
N ASN A 129 11.25 -6.80 -5.98
CA ASN A 129 12.24 -6.69 -7.05
C ASN A 129 13.54 -7.35 -6.56
N GLY A 130 13.99 -8.39 -7.26
CA GLY A 130 15.15 -9.22 -6.92
C GLY A 130 16.51 -8.55 -7.12
N ARG A 131 16.66 -7.28 -6.75
CA ARG A 131 17.85 -6.46 -6.97
C ARG A 131 18.69 -6.20 -5.70
N PRO A 132 19.99 -5.91 -5.83
CA PRO A 132 20.78 -5.36 -4.72
C PRO A 132 20.25 -3.99 -4.27
N MET A 133 20.68 -3.54 -3.09
CA MET A 133 20.45 -2.16 -2.66
C MET A 133 21.13 -1.18 -3.61
N THR A 134 20.52 0.01 -3.75
CA THR A 134 21.12 1.14 -4.46
C THR A 134 22.48 1.49 -3.84
N GLY A 135 23.53 1.54 -4.67
CA GLY A 135 24.90 1.87 -4.22
C GLY A 135 25.63 0.80 -3.39
N GLY A 136 25.11 -0.43 -3.28
CA GLY A 136 25.73 -1.48 -2.47
C GLY A 136 25.58 -2.90 -3.02
N GLY A 137 26.20 -3.88 -2.34
CA GLY A 137 26.22 -5.29 -2.78
C GLY A 137 25.24 -6.22 -2.05
N ALA A 138 24.67 -5.82 -0.92
CA ALA A 138 23.69 -6.64 -0.20
C ALA A 138 22.28 -6.48 -0.78
N TRP A 139 21.47 -7.54 -0.68
CA TRP A 139 20.09 -7.55 -1.19
C TRP A 139 19.24 -6.41 -0.62
N SER A 140 18.49 -5.75 -1.49
CA SER A 140 17.41 -4.83 -1.08
C SER A 140 16.35 -5.61 -0.29
N LYS A 141 15.56 -4.92 0.54
CA LYS A 141 14.42 -5.55 1.22
C LYS A 141 13.27 -5.85 0.24
N HIS A 142 13.22 -5.15 -0.89
CA HIS A 142 12.40 -5.52 -2.04
C HIS A 142 12.71 -6.94 -2.54
N ALA A 143 13.98 -7.38 -2.49
CA ALA A 143 14.36 -8.73 -2.91
C ALA A 143 13.85 -9.85 -1.97
N TYR A 144 13.24 -9.48 -0.84
CA TYR A 144 12.55 -10.39 0.07
C TYR A 144 11.04 -10.29 -0.04
N GLY A 145 10.50 -9.35 -0.83
CA GLY A 145 9.06 -9.04 -0.85
C GLY A 145 8.56 -8.44 0.46
N ALA A 146 9.43 -7.68 1.15
CA ALA A 146 9.19 -7.14 2.49
C ALA A 146 9.24 -5.60 2.55
N ALA A 147 9.17 -4.97 1.38
CA ALA A 147 9.12 -3.52 1.20
C ALA A 147 8.16 -3.16 0.05
N ILE A 148 7.62 -1.94 0.09
CA ILE A 148 6.73 -1.35 -0.89
C ILE A 148 7.21 0.08 -1.16
N ASP A 149 7.33 0.43 -2.43
CA ASP A 149 7.54 1.79 -2.91
C ASP A 149 6.23 2.34 -3.46
N ILE A 150 5.83 3.57 -3.07
CA ILE A 150 4.56 4.17 -3.48
C ILE A 150 4.76 5.49 -4.23
N ASN A 151 4.14 5.60 -5.41
CA ASN A 151 4.13 6.82 -6.24
C ASN A 151 5.50 7.54 -6.32
N PRO A 152 6.54 6.95 -6.95
CA PRO A 152 7.91 7.48 -6.94
C PRO A 152 8.07 8.94 -7.42
N LEU A 153 7.17 9.45 -8.27
CA LEU A 153 7.21 10.87 -8.69
C LEU A 153 6.69 11.84 -7.62
N GLN A 154 5.77 11.38 -6.76
CA GLN A 154 5.32 12.13 -5.59
C GLN A 154 6.28 11.94 -4.41
N ASN A 155 6.95 10.79 -4.34
CA ASN A 155 7.76 10.35 -3.22
C ASN A 155 9.16 9.91 -3.67
N PRO A 156 10.00 10.84 -4.15
CA PRO A 156 11.29 10.45 -4.70
C PRO A 156 12.26 9.94 -3.64
N TYR A 157 13.20 9.12 -4.09
CA TYR A 157 14.47 8.91 -3.41
C TYR A 157 15.34 10.16 -3.54
N VAL A 158 15.92 10.61 -2.44
CA VAL A 158 16.80 11.78 -2.35
C VAL A 158 18.13 11.37 -1.72
N GLY A 159 19.15 11.24 -2.56
CA GLY A 159 20.53 11.03 -2.13
C GLY A 159 21.27 12.34 -1.95
N LYS A 160 22.21 12.39 -0.99
CA LYS A 160 23.05 13.53 -0.62
C LYS A 160 22.21 14.80 -0.39
N ALA A 161 21.12 14.65 0.34
CA ALA A 161 20.11 15.70 0.54
C ALA A 161 20.75 16.98 1.11
N GLY A 162 20.40 18.14 0.54
CA GLY A 162 20.93 19.44 0.95
C GLY A 162 22.38 19.73 0.53
N SER A 163 23.01 18.86 -0.27
CA SER A 163 24.36 19.08 -0.81
C SER A 163 24.35 19.54 -2.28
N PRO A 164 25.46 20.11 -2.79
CA PRO A 164 25.61 20.38 -4.22
C PRO A 164 25.60 19.14 -5.12
N GLN A 165 25.68 17.93 -4.54
CA GLN A 165 25.59 16.65 -5.25
C GLN A 165 24.26 15.94 -4.98
N GLN A 166 23.24 16.67 -4.53
CA GLN A 166 21.90 16.11 -4.31
C GLN A 166 21.40 15.41 -5.57
N GLN A 167 20.94 14.18 -5.40
CA GLN A 167 20.39 13.34 -6.45
C GLN A 167 18.94 13.02 -6.10
N VAL A 168 18.03 13.30 -7.03
CA VAL A 168 16.60 12.96 -6.92
C VAL A 168 16.32 11.85 -7.92
N LEU A 169 15.75 10.74 -7.46
CA LEU A 169 15.34 9.61 -8.28
C LEU A 169 13.85 9.30 -8.07
N PRO A 170 13.08 9.05 -9.13
CA PRO A 170 13.50 9.17 -10.54
C PRO A 170 13.71 10.66 -10.92
N PRO A 171 14.58 11.00 -11.90
CA PRO A 171 14.87 12.38 -12.26
C PRO A 171 13.67 13.16 -12.84
N GLN A 172 12.60 12.44 -13.21
CA GLN A 172 11.33 13.00 -13.65
C GLN A 172 10.50 13.55 -12.48
N ALA A 173 10.84 13.25 -11.23
CA ALA A 173 10.17 13.83 -10.08
C ALA A 173 10.39 15.36 -10.08
N GLY A 174 9.30 16.12 -10.19
CA GLY A 174 9.36 17.58 -10.24
C GLY A 174 9.94 18.18 -8.96
N ALA A 175 10.50 19.39 -9.00
CA ALA A 175 11.07 20.05 -7.82
C ALA A 175 10.06 20.15 -6.65
N ASP A 176 8.80 20.28 -7.00
CA ASP A 176 7.62 20.31 -6.17
C ASP A 176 7.56 19.08 -5.25
N SER A 177 7.97 17.89 -5.73
CA SER A 177 7.97 16.63 -4.97
C SER A 177 8.79 16.70 -3.67
N LEU A 178 9.76 17.62 -3.59
CA LEU A 178 10.55 17.88 -2.40
C LEU A 178 9.86 18.80 -1.39
N GLN A 179 8.80 19.51 -1.80
CA GLN A 179 7.97 20.30 -0.89
C GLN A 179 7.03 19.36 -0.14
N ARG A 180 7.28 19.15 1.15
CA ARG A 180 6.51 18.25 2.02
C ARG A 180 5.47 18.96 2.90
N ALA A 181 5.24 20.26 2.66
CA ALA A 181 4.19 21.05 3.32
C ALA A 181 3.75 22.24 2.43
N PRO A 182 2.43 22.49 2.28
CA PRO A 182 1.33 21.59 2.65
C PRO A 182 1.40 20.27 1.87
N LEU A 183 0.87 19.20 2.45
CA LEU A 183 0.84 17.89 1.78
C LEU A 183 -0.03 17.95 0.53
N ARG A 184 0.41 17.25 -0.51
CA ARG A 184 -0.29 17.07 -1.78
C ARG A 184 -0.73 15.62 -1.94
N PRO A 185 -1.80 15.35 -2.71
CA PRO A 185 -2.29 14.00 -2.93
C PRO A 185 -1.19 13.04 -3.40
N GLY A 186 -1.16 11.84 -2.81
CA GLY A 186 -0.21 10.79 -3.15
C GLY A 186 1.18 10.92 -2.51
N GLN A 187 1.43 11.97 -1.71
CA GLN A 187 2.62 12.03 -0.85
C GLN A 187 2.51 11.05 0.33
N ALA A 188 3.62 10.44 0.74
CA ALA A 188 3.62 9.31 1.67
C ALA A 188 3.39 9.68 3.16
N GLU A 189 3.52 10.94 3.56
CA GLU A 189 3.43 11.38 4.96
C GLU A 189 2.09 11.02 5.62
N ASP A 190 0.98 11.17 4.89
CA ASP A 190 -0.36 10.84 5.38
C ASP A 190 -0.65 9.32 5.34
N LEU A 191 0.24 8.54 4.73
CA LEU A 191 0.14 7.08 4.62
C LEU A 191 0.96 6.37 5.70
N VAL A 192 1.87 7.06 6.39
CA VAL A 192 2.77 6.45 7.38
C VAL A 192 1.98 5.71 8.46
N GLY A 193 0.91 6.32 8.97
CA GLY A 193 0.02 5.69 9.94
C GLY A 193 -0.56 4.39 9.40
N VAL A 194 -1.20 4.44 8.23
CA VAL A 194 -1.82 3.28 7.57
C VAL A 194 -0.81 2.15 7.36
N PHE A 195 0.36 2.45 6.77
CA PHE A 195 1.41 1.46 6.56
C PHE A 195 1.88 0.83 7.88
N TYR A 196 2.03 1.62 8.94
CA TYR A 196 2.39 1.09 10.25
C TYR A 196 1.32 0.15 10.79
N ASP A 197 0.03 0.47 10.63
CA ASP A 197 -1.06 -0.42 11.05
C ASP A 197 -1.03 -1.77 10.33
N HIS A 198 -0.45 -1.84 9.12
CA HIS A 198 -0.25 -3.08 8.37
C HIS A 198 1.13 -3.72 8.55
N GLY A 199 1.93 -3.21 9.48
CA GLY A 199 3.21 -3.80 9.86
C GLY A 199 4.40 -3.33 9.04
N PHE A 200 4.27 -2.28 8.23
CA PHE A 200 5.37 -1.61 7.55
C PHE A 200 5.99 -0.53 8.45
N LEU A 201 6.56 -0.92 9.60
CA LEU A 201 6.91 -0.02 10.72
C LEU A 201 8.15 0.87 10.48
N VAL A 202 8.62 0.96 9.24
CA VAL A 202 9.73 1.82 8.85
C VAL A 202 9.38 2.50 7.54
N TRP A 203 9.41 3.82 7.56
CA TRP A 203 9.30 4.67 6.38
C TRP A 203 10.66 5.31 6.07
N GLY A 204 11.08 5.25 4.82
CA GLY A 204 12.36 5.77 4.34
C GLY A 204 12.46 7.29 4.34
N GLY A 205 11.33 8.00 4.38
CA GLY A 205 11.29 9.46 4.55
C GLY A 205 11.87 9.94 5.89
N ASN A 206 11.94 9.06 6.88
CA ASN A 206 12.54 9.33 8.20
C ASN A 206 14.05 9.02 8.28
N TRP A 207 14.67 8.54 7.20
CA TRP A 207 16.11 8.30 7.17
C TRP A 207 16.90 9.61 7.06
N LYS A 208 18.17 9.56 7.47
CA LYS A 208 19.07 10.72 7.38
C LYS A 208 19.71 10.84 6.01
N GLU A 209 20.19 9.73 5.48
CA GLU A 209 20.86 9.64 4.19
C GLU A 209 20.91 8.17 3.75
N PRO A 210 20.42 7.83 2.54
CA PRO A 210 19.52 8.65 1.72
C PRO A 210 18.17 8.85 2.41
N ILE A 211 17.41 9.85 1.97
CA ILE A 211 15.99 9.98 2.31
C ILE A 211 15.21 9.28 1.21
N ASP A 212 14.31 8.36 1.54
CA ASP A 212 13.60 7.55 0.55
C ASP A 212 12.08 7.63 0.78
N TYR A 213 11.44 8.66 0.22
CA TYR A 213 10.04 8.97 0.56
C TYR A 213 9.05 7.89 0.09
N GLN A 214 9.36 7.17 -0.99
CA GLN A 214 8.53 6.10 -1.52
C GLN A 214 8.53 4.86 -0.62
N HIS A 215 9.62 4.64 0.12
CA HIS A 215 9.96 3.34 0.66
C HIS A 215 9.34 3.06 2.01
N PHE A 216 8.59 1.97 2.09
CA PHE A 216 8.07 1.40 3.33
C PHE A 216 8.56 -0.03 3.48
N GLU A 217 8.96 -0.42 4.68
CA GLU A 217 9.45 -1.77 4.97
C GLU A 217 8.97 -2.27 6.33
N ILE A 218 8.87 -3.59 6.47
CA ILE A 218 8.30 -4.17 7.69
C ILE A 218 9.13 -3.89 8.94
N GLY A 219 10.43 -4.17 8.91
CA GLY A 219 11.28 -4.10 10.10
C GLY A 219 12.74 -4.44 9.81
N SER A 220 13.45 -4.94 10.81
CA SER A 220 14.89 -5.22 10.70
C SER A 220 15.19 -6.31 9.66
N ARG A 221 16.42 -6.28 9.11
CA ARG A 221 16.90 -7.33 8.19
C ARG A 221 16.89 -8.71 8.84
N GLU A 222 17.16 -8.78 10.14
CA GLU A 222 17.10 -10.03 10.90
C GLU A 222 15.68 -10.59 10.94
N PHE A 223 14.71 -9.74 11.26
CA PHE A 223 13.29 -10.14 11.26
C PHE A 223 12.83 -10.62 9.89
N ILE A 224 13.17 -9.89 8.82
CA ILE A 224 12.83 -10.28 7.44
C ILE A 224 13.45 -11.64 7.08
N ARG A 225 14.74 -11.86 7.39
CA ARG A 225 15.40 -13.15 7.15
C ARG A 225 14.78 -14.29 7.96
N LYS A 226 14.35 -14.02 9.19
CA LYS A 226 13.63 -14.97 10.04
C LYS A 226 12.30 -15.39 9.39
N LEU A 227 11.50 -14.45 8.90
CA LEU A 227 10.25 -14.77 8.21
C LEU A 227 10.50 -15.55 6.90
N ALA A 228 11.55 -15.18 6.16
CA ALA A 228 11.93 -15.83 4.91
C ALA A 228 12.44 -17.27 5.11
N SER A 229 13.01 -17.62 6.27
CA SER A 229 13.49 -18.98 6.54
C SER A 229 12.45 -19.89 7.20
N MET A 230 11.40 -19.32 7.78
CA MET A 230 10.32 -20.07 8.44
C MET A 230 9.35 -20.71 7.43
N PRO A 231 8.70 -21.84 7.78
CA PRO A 231 7.53 -22.33 7.05
C PRO A 231 6.44 -21.26 6.97
N ARG A 232 5.75 -21.16 5.83
CA ARG A 232 4.74 -20.11 5.55
C ARG A 232 3.79 -19.84 6.71
N ALA A 233 3.18 -20.89 7.28
CA ALA A 233 2.21 -20.75 8.37
C ALA A 233 2.83 -20.13 9.65
N GLN A 234 4.07 -20.49 9.97
CA GLN A 234 4.79 -19.95 11.14
C GLN A 234 5.24 -18.51 10.90
N ALA A 235 5.77 -18.21 9.71
CA ALA A 235 6.13 -16.86 9.29
C ALA A 235 4.90 -15.94 9.32
N ARG A 236 3.77 -16.43 8.83
CA ARG A 236 2.49 -15.72 8.85
C ARG A 236 2.06 -15.37 10.27
N ALA A 237 2.02 -16.35 11.17
CA ALA A 237 1.64 -16.13 12.56
C ALA A 237 2.63 -15.19 13.29
N GLU A 238 3.93 -15.25 12.96
CA GLU A 238 4.93 -14.33 13.50
C GLU A 238 4.71 -12.89 13.04
N PHE A 239 4.40 -12.69 11.76
CA PHE A 239 4.09 -11.36 11.23
C PHE A 239 2.76 -10.81 11.77
N GLU A 240 1.74 -11.65 11.95
CA GLU A 240 0.49 -11.24 12.59
C GLU A 240 0.70 -10.80 14.05
N ARG A 241 1.54 -11.52 14.81
CA ARG A 241 1.94 -11.09 16.16
C ARG A 241 2.69 -9.76 16.14
N TYR A 242 3.55 -9.55 15.16
CA TYR A 242 4.28 -8.30 14.97
C TYR A 242 3.33 -7.11 14.79
N VAL A 243 2.37 -7.24 13.87
CA VAL A 243 1.31 -6.24 13.64
C VAL A 243 0.45 -6.03 14.89
N ALA A 244 0.01 -7.10 15.54
CA ALA A 244 -0.83 -7.02 16.74
C ALA A 244 -0.14 -6.29 17.90
N ARG A 245 1.17 -6.51 18.08
CA ARG A 245 1.99 -5.80 19.09
C ARG A 245 2.04 -4.30 18.81
N TYR A 246 2.23 -3.90 17.56
CA TYR A 246 2.21 -2.49 17.17
C TYR A 246 0.86 -1.85 17.50
N ARG A 247 -0.22 -2.42 16.99
CA ARG A 247 -1.59 -1.91 17.23
C ARG A 247 -1.94 -1.87 18.71
N SER A 248 -1.48 -2.86 19.50
CA SER A 248 -1.68 -2.87 20.95
C SER A 248 -0.91 -1.75 21.65
N CYS A 249 0.32 -1.44 21.22
CA CYS A 249 1.09 -0.34 21.76
C CYS A 249 0.38 1.01 21.53
N VAL A 250 -0.11 1.25 20.31
CA VAL A 250 -0.85 2.47 19.97
C VAL A 250 -2.13 2.59 20.80
N ARG A 251 -2.94 1.52 20.88
CA ARG A 251 -4.17 1.53 21.70
C ARG A 251 -3.93 1.79 23.18
N GLN A 252 -2.85 1.27 23.74
CA GLN A 252 -2.52 1.44 25.16
C GLN A 252 -1.93 2.82 25.48
N GLY A 253 -1.28 3.46 24.50
CA GLY A 253 -0.78 4.82 24.66
C GLY A 253 -1.83 5.90 24.41
N ALA A 254 -2.97 5.56 23.79
CA ALA A 254 -4.05 6.49 23.54
C ALA A 254 -4.75 6.91 24.86
N PRO A 255 -5.17 8.19 25.01
CA PRO A 255 -5.86 8.66 26.20
C PRO A 255 -7.18 7.90 26.46
N ALA A 256 -7.46 7.58 27.73
CA ALA A 256 -8.61 6.77 28.15
C ALA A 256 -10.00 7.40 27.91
N HIS A 257 -10.07 8.62 27.37
CA HIS A 257 -11.32 9.37 27.12
C HIS A 257 -11.68 9.53 25.64
N ALA A 258 -11.07 8.78 24.73
CA ALA A 258 -11.47 8.75 23.32
C ALA A 258 -12.78 7.99 23.03
N GLY A 259 -13.65 7.79 24.04
CA GLY A 259 -14.98 7.21 23.87
C GLY A 259 -15.99 8.15 23.21
N ASP A 260 -15.68 9.46 23.17
CA ASP A 260 -16.36 10.51 22.42
C ASP A 260 -15.37 11.28 21.52
N ALA A 261 -14.23 10.67 21.16
CA ALA A 261 -13.27 11.34 20.28
C ALA A 261 -13.88 11.48 18.89
N ASP A 262 -13.92 12.73 18.43
CA ASP A 262 -14.09 13.11 17.03
C ASP A 262 -13.21 12.18 16.17
N ASP A 263 -13.79 11.49 15.18
CA ASP A 263 -13.02 10.71 14.20
C ASP A 263 -12.00 11.62 13.44
N ASP A 264 -12.14 12.94 13.58
CA ASP A 264 -11.27 14.00 13.06
C ASP A 264 -10.12 14.41 14.00
N ALA A 265 -9.95 13.77 15.17
CA ALA A 265 -8.83 14.06 16.06
C ALA A 265 -7.49 13.74 15.36
N PRO A 266 -6.51 14.67 15.32
CA PRO A 266 -5.24 14.43 14.66
C PRO A 266 -4.53 13.19 15.23
N GLU A 267 -4.02 12.32 14.35
CA GLU A 267 -3.23 11.16 14.77
C GLU A 267 -2.06 11.60 15.67
N ASP A 268 -1.85 10.90 16.80
CA ASP A 268 -0.65 11.09 17.63
C ASP A 268 0.56 10.43 16.96
N ILE A 269 1.18 11.16 16.02
CA ILE A 269 2.34 10.72 15.25
C ILE A 269 3.49 10.30 16.19
N ALA A 270 3.70 11.02 17.28
CA ALA A 270 4.79 10.74 18.22
C ALA A 270 4.58 9.39 18.93
N LEU A 271 3.36 9.07 19.36
CA LEU A 271 3.02 7.77 19.90
C LEU A 271 3.26 6.65 18.87
N ARG A 272 2.78 6.84 17.64
CA ARG A 272 2.92 5.86 16.55
C ARG A 272 4.39 5.57 16.24
N ASP A 273 5.22 6.60 16.10
CA ASP A 273 6.65 6.46 15.87
C ASP A 273 7.36 5.77 17.03
N ASN A 274 7.01 6.10 18.28
CA ASN A 274 7.56 5.45 19.46
C ASN A 274 7.22 3.96 19.52
N CYS A 275 5.98 3.59 19.18
CA CYS A 275 5.56 2.20 19.11
C CYS A 275 6.28 1.43 17.99
N ALA A 276 6.39 2.02 16.80
CA ALA A 276 7.14 1.45 15.68
C ALA A 276 8.63 1.26 16.02
N ALA A 277 9.26 2.27 16.65
CA ALA A 277 10.67 2.25 17.02
C ALA A 277 11.04 1.13 18.02
N ARG A 278 10.10 0.73 18.89
CA ARG A 278 10.29 -0.38 19.86
C ARG A 278 10.30 -1.75 19.19
N LEU A 279 9.62 -1.90 18.05
CA LEU A 279 9.42 -3.18 17.38
C LEU A 279 10.33 -3.39 16.17
N ARG A 280 10.86 -2.31 15.56
CA ARG A 280 11.74 -2.40 14.39
C ARG A 280 13.21 -2.76 14.68
N LYS A 281 13.61 -2.86 15.95
CA LYS A 281 14.94 -3.33 16.37
C LYS A 281 14.99 -4.85 16.26
#